data_AF-M6FP79-F1
#
_entry.id   AF-M6FP79-F1
#
_cell.length_a   1.000
_cell.length_b   1.000
_cell.length_c   1.000
_cell.angle_alpha   90.00
_cell.angle_beta   90.00
_cell.angle_gamma   90.00
#
_symmetry.space_group_name_H-M   'P 1'
#
loop_
_entity.id
_entity.type
_entity.pdbx_description
1 polymer ?
#
loop_
_entity_poly.entity_id
_entity_poly.type
_entity_poly.pdbx_seq_one_letter_code
_entity_poly.pdbx_strand_id
1 'polypeptide(L)'
;MATKKKTSKNPLVDLPDNNYENRDDLTQAVAQLGEFKRQRDRLTSETDDQISKLQNDLQEKISPLDLKIQHIAGGIKHYVDHHKEELFPDPEYKTCKLTTGSLKLRNIPASVKTRSSAKFFEKILTENGLLQRFSNLVTRLSGVYLRVKLELNKEQILAEPLKAIQKIGVELNEESERLYISPSETDVEIEAIGDAA
;
A
#
# COMPACT_ATOMS: atom_id res chain seq x y z
N MET A 1 -12.79 30.06 -33.50
CA MET A 1 -11.41 30.47 -33.16
C MET A 1 -11.43 31.21 -31.84
N ALA A 2 -10.77 30.68 -30.81
CA ALA A 2 -10.20 31.41 -29.67
C ALA A 2 -9.68 30.37 -28.66
N THR A 3 -8.45 29.91 -28.87
CA THR A 3 -7.70 29.03 -27.95
C THR A 3 -7.33 29.82 -26.70
N LYS A 4 -7.93 29.48 -25.56
CA LYS A 4 -7.62 30.10 -24.26
C LYS A 4 -6.30 29.52 -23.75
N LYS A 5 -5.22 30.28 -23.97
CA LYS A 5 -3.84 30.01 -23.54
C LYS A 5 -3.80 29.78 -22.02
N LYS A 6 -3.42 28.58 -21.59
CA LYS A 6 -3.26 28.21 -20.17
C LYS A 6 -2.00 28.91 -19.65
N THR A 7 -2.15 30.04 -18.99
CA THR A 7 -1.05 30.73 -18.30
C THR A 7 -0.67 29.94 -17.05
N SER A 8 0.37 29.10 -17.18
CA SER A 8 1.13 28.55 -16.06
C SER A 8 1.80 29.72 -15.32
N LYS A 9 1.29 30.06 -14.13
CA LYS A 9 1.97 30.94 -13.19
C LYS A 9 2.68 30.04 -12.18
N ASN A 10 3.92 29.66 -12.47
CA ASN A 10 4.83 29.26 -11.40
C ASN A 10 5.24 30.54 -10.65
N PRO A 11 5.13 30.60 -9.32
CA PRO A 11 5.72 31.70 -8.56
C PRO A 11 7.24 31.67 -8.81
N LEU A 12 7.83 32.85 -8.97
CA LEU A 12 9.24 33.04 -9.28
C LEU A 12 10.08 32.27 -8.26
N VAL A 13 10.72 31.20 -8.71
CA VAL A 13 11.82 30.58 -7.98
C VAL A 13 13.06 31.28 -8.53
N ASP A 14 13.81 31.97 -7.67
CA ASP A 14 15.08 32.61 -8.00
C ASP A 14 16.15 31.52 -8.24
N LEU A 15 15.95 30.72 -9.28
CA LEU A 15 16.88 29.73 -9.78
C LEU A 15 17.40 30.19 -11.14
N PRO A 16 18.69 30.01 -11.44
CA PRO A 16 19.22 30.28 -12.77
C PRO A 16 18.53 29.41 -13.84
N ASP A 17 18.59 29.83 -15.10
CA ASP A 17 18.03 29.07 -16.22
C ASP A 17 18.61 27.64 -16.25
N ASN A 18 17.74 26.63 -16.30
CA ASN A 18 18.07 25.19 -16.24
C ASN A 18 18.76 24.66 -17.52
N ASN A 19 19.49 25.52 -18.25
CA ASN A 19 20.27 25.12 -19.42
C ASN A 19 21.68 24.75 -18.98
N TYR A 20 21.89 23.48 -18.65
CA TYR A 20 23.20 22.96 -18.25
C TYR A 20 23.99 22.59 -19.52
N GLU A 21 24.98 23.39 -19.87
CA GLU A 21 25.78 23.19 -21.09
C GLU A 21 26.95 22.24 -20.85
N ASN A 22 27.54 22.30 -19.66
CA ASN A 22 28.71 21.50 -19.31
C ASN A 22 28.42 20.53 -18.17
N ARG A 23 29.25 19.50 -18.09
CA ARG A 23 29.17 18.48 -17.03
C ARG A 23 29.37 19.08 -15.64
N ASP A 24 30.17 20.13 -15.53
CA ASP A 24 30.41 20.82 -14.26
C ASP A 24 29.15 21.57 -13.80
N ASP A 25 28.40 22.17 -14.72
CA ASP A 25 27.12 22.84 -14.44
C ASP A 25 26.07 21.83 -13.96
N LEU A 26 25.99 20.67 -14.63
CA LEU A 26 25.11 19.59 -14.21
C LEU A 26 25.50 19.04 -12.83
N THR A 27 26.80 18.97 -12.52
CA THR A 27 27.30 18.51 -11.22
C THR A 27 26.91 19.48 -10.12
N GLN A 28 27.01 20.78 -10.37
CA GLN A 28 26.55 21.81 -9.45
C GLN A 28 25.03 21.75 -9.27
N ALA A 29 24.27 21.53 -10.34
CA ALA A 29 22.81 21.39 -10.27
C ALA A 29 22.37 20.18 -9.44
N VAL A 30 23.04 19.03 -9.57
CA VAL A 30 22.78 17.84 -8.75
C VAL A 30 23.16 18.09 -7.28
N ALA A 31 24.24 18.84 -7.02
CA ALA A 31 24.60 19.23 -5.66
C ALA A 31 23.56 20.17 -5.02
N GLN A 32 23.09 21.16 -5.77
CA GLN A 32 22.00 22.05 -5.35
C GLN A 32 20.70 21.28 -5.11
N LEU A 33 20.36 20.33 -5.98
CA LEU A 33 19.22 19.43 -5.79
C LEU A 33 19.35 18.64 -4.49
N GLY A 34 20.53 18.13 -4.17
CA GLY A 34 20.82 17.46 -2.90
C GLY A 34 20.63 18.38 -1.70
N GLU A 35 21.11 19.62 -1.78
CA GLU A 35 20.96 20.59 -0.69
C GLU A 35 19.50 20.99 -0.46
N PHE A 36 18.75 21.27 -1.53
CA PHE A 36 17.31 21.54 -1.41
C PHE A 36 16.53 20.33 -0.92
N LYS A 37 16.91 19.11 -1.33
CA LYS A 37 16.32 17.88 -0.79
C LYS A 37 16.56 17.79 0.72
N ARG A 38 17.78 18.02 1.20
CA ARG A 38 18.09 18.02 2.65
C ARG A 38 17.34 19.10 3.42
N GLN A 39 17.27 20.32 2.89
CA GLN A 39 16.52 21.41 3.52
C GLN A 39 15.03 21.08 3.60
N ARG A 40 14.45 20.55 2.51
CA ARG A 40 13.08 20.05 2.50
C ARG A 40 12.90 18.95 3.53
N ASP A 41 13.79 17.97 3.59
CA ASP A 41 13.69 16.84 4.50
C ASP A 41 13.79 17.28 5.96
N ARG A 42 14.63 18.27 6.29
CA ARG A 42 14.66 18.90 7.63
C ARG A 42 13.33 19.57 7.97
N LEU A 43 12.80 20.42 7.10
CA LEU A 43 11.51 21.08 7.33
C LEU A 43 10.35 20.07 7.42
N THR A 44 10.42 18.99 6.64
CA THR A 44 9.45 17.91 6.65
C THR A 44 9.53 17.16 7.98
N SER A 45 10.74 16.83 8.45
CA SER A 45 10.97 16.21 9.75
C SER A 45 10.45 17.07 10.90
N GLU A 46 10.73 18.37 10.90
CA GLU A 46 10.22 19.30 11.93
C GLU A 46 8.69 19.39 11.91
N THR A 47 8.09 19.36 10.72
CA THR A 47 6.64 19.36 10.55
C THR A 47 6.03 18.04 11.00
N ASP A 48 6.66 16.91 10.66
CA ASP A 48 6.22 15.57 11.07
C ASP A 48 6.29 15.39 12.58
N ASP A 49 7.27 15.99 13.25
CA ASP A 49 7.33 16.05 14.72
C ASP A 49 6.15 16.85 15.30
N GLN A 50 5.77 17.97 14.66
CA GLN A 50 4.60 18.75 15.08
C GLN A 50 3.29 18.01 14.80
N ILE A 51 3.17 17.35 13.65
CA ILE A 51 2.03 16.50 13.31
C ILE A 51 1.91 15.37 14.33
N SER A 52 3.01 14.73 14.68
CA SER A 52 3.04 13.65 15.68
C SER A 52 2.54 14.14 17.03
N LYS A 53 2.96 15.34 17.47
CA LYS A 53 2.44 15.98 18.69
C LYS A 53 0.93 16.24 18.61
N LEU A 54 0.47 16.83 17.51
CA LEU A 54 -0.96 17.10 17.31
C LEU A 54 -1.80 15.82 17.23
N GLN A 55 -1.27 14.76 16.60
CA GLN A 55 -1.92 13.46 16.54
C GLN A 55 -2.00 12.81 17.91
N ASN A 56 -0.95 12.90 18.72
CA ASN A 56 -0.96 12.42 20.11
C ASN A 56 -2.00 13.17 20.95
N ASP A 57 -2.01 14.50 20.90
CA ASP A 57 -3.00 15.33 21.63
C ASP A 57 -4.44 15.02 21.19
N LEU A 58 -4.65 14.77 19.90
CA LEU A 58 -5.95 14.39 19.35
C LEU A 58 -6.32 12.97 19.80
N GLN A 59 -5.39 12.02 19.78
CA GLN A 59 -5.61 10.66 20.22
C GLN A 59 -5.94 10.59 21.71
N GLU A 60 -5.31 11.41 22.54
CA GLU A 60 -5.65 11.54 23.96
C GLU A 60 -7.09 12.01 24.19
N LYS A 61 -7.58 12.92 23.35
CA LYS A 61 -8.96 13.43 23.43
C LYS A 61 -9.98 12.46 22.84
N ILE A 62 -9.63 11.75 21.76
CA ILE A 62 -10.53 10.84 21.05
C ILE A 62 -10.64 9.50 21.76
N SER A 63 -9.54 8.94 22.26
CA SER A 63 -9.51 7.64 22.94
C SER A 63 -10.62 7.45 24.00
N PRO A 64 -10.87 8.39 24.94
CA PRO A 64 -11.98 8.23 25.89
C PRO A 64 -13.37 8.32 25.25
N LEU A 65 -13.53 9.05 24.13
CA LEU A 65 -14.79 9.10 23.39
C LEU A 65 -15.03 7.78 22.64
N ASP A 66 -13.99 7.23 22.01
CA ASP A 66 -14.06 5.93 21.32
C ASP A 66 -14.41 4.81 22.29
N LEU A 67 -13.83 4.79 23.49
CA LEU A 67 -14.18 3.83 24.53
C LEU A 67 -15.65 3.94 24.96
N LYS A 68 -16.17 5.17 25.12
CA LYS A 68 -17.59 5.40 25.42
C LYS A 68 -18.49 4.93 24.28
N ILE A 69 -18.12 5.23 23.03
CA ILE A 69 -18.86 4.81 21.84
C ILE A 69 -18.88 3.29 21.74
N GLN A 70 -17.73 2.63 21.92
CA GLN A 70 -17.63 1.17 21.89
C GLN A 70 -18.45 0.51 23.00
N HIS A 71 -18.41 1.05 24.22
CA HIS A 71 -19.22 0.55 25.33
C HIS A 71 -20.72 0.63 25.01
N ILE A 72 -21.20 1.77 24.52
CA ILE A 72 -22.60 1.97 24.14
C ILE A 72 -22.98 1.05 22.96
N ALA A 73 -22.14 1.00 21.92
CA ALA A 73 -22.36 0.15 20.75
C ALA A 73 -22.39 -1.35 21.12
N GLY A 74 -21.54 -1.78 22.06
CA GLY A 74 -21.55 -3.12 22.62
C GLY A 74 -22.87 -3.44 23.33
N GLY A 75 -23.38 -2.51 24.14
CA GLY A 75 -24.69 -2.63 24.78
C GLY A 75 -25.84 -2.73 23.77
N ILE A 76 -25.83 -1.88 22.74
CA ILE A 76 -26.83 -1.93 21.65
C ILE A 76 -26.78 -3.29 20.93
N LYS A 77 -25.58 -3.77 20.60
CA LYS A 77 -25.40 -5.08 19.95
C LYS A 77 -25.91 -6.21 20.83
N HIS A 78 -25.56 -6.23 22.12
CA HIS A 78 -26.03 -7.24 23.06
C HIS A 78 -27.55 -7.30 23.12
N TYR A 79 -28.21 -6.13 23.18
CA TYR A 79 -29.67 -6.06 23.16
C TYR A 79 -30.27 -6.57 21.84
N VAL A 80 -29.71 -6.16 20.70
CA VAL A 80 -30.13 -6.59 19.36
C VAL A 80 -29.97 -8.10 19.16
N ASP A 81 -28.92 -8.70 19.72
CA ASP A 81 -28.68 -10.15 19.61
C ASP A 81 -29.74 -10.96 20.40
N HIS A 82 -30.25 -10.44 21.53
CA HIS A 82 -31.29 -11.09 22.35
C HIS A 82 -32.72 -10.83 21.87
N HIS A 83 -32.99 -9.67 21.25
CA HIS A 83 -34.33 -9.24 20.80
C HIS A 83 -34.42 -9.19 19.27
N LYS A 84 -33.65 -10.03 18.58
CA LYS A 84 -33.52 -9.98 17.12
C LYS A 84 -34.84 -10.20 16.40
N GLU A 85 -35.66 -11.13 16.89
CA GLU A 85 -36.95 -11.48 16.31
C GLU A 85 -37.99 -10.37 16.51
N GLU A 86 -37.90 -9.62 17.61
CA GLU A 86 -38.78 -8.48 17.92
C GLU A 86 -38.41 -7.24 17.08
N LEU A 87 -37.10 -6.98 16.93
CA LEU A 87 -36.60 -5.80 16.23
C LEU A 87 -36.56 -5.95 14.70
N PHE A 88 -36.44 -7.19 14.22
CA PHE A 88 -36.41 -7.54 12.79
C PHE A 88 -37.40 -8.68 12.52
N PRO A 89 -38.71 -8.40 12.58
CA PRO A 89 -39.76 -9.42 12.40
C PRO A 89 -39.81 -9.98 10.98
N ASP A 90 -39.32 -9.22 10.00
CA ASP A 90 -39.36 -9.60 8.59
C ASP A 90 -37.95 -9.96 8.07
N PRO A 91 -37.70 -11.21 7.64
CA PRO A 91 -36.37 -11.66 7.20
C PRO A 91 -35.84 -10.93 5.95
N GLU A 92 -36.73 -10.32 5.17
CA GLU A 92 -36.38 -9.54 3.98
C GLU A 92 -36.03 -8.07 4.31
N TYR A 93 -36.61 -7.52 5.39
CA TYR A 93 -36.40 -6.14 5.85
C TYR A 93 -35.49 -6.06 7.09
N LYS A 94 -34.19 -6.14 6.84
CA LYS A 94 -33.13 -6.02 7.86
C LYS A 94 -32.83 -4.58 8.31
N THR A 95 -33.85 -3.73 8.42
CA THR A 95 -33.73 -2.34 8.88
C THR A 95 -34.80 -2.02 9.93
N CYS A 96 -34.37 -1.64 11.14
CA CYS A 96 -35.24 -1.16 12.20
C CYS A 96 -35.06 0.36 12.33
N LYS A 97 -36.14 1.14 12.13
CA LYS A 97 -36.12 2.60 12.31
C LYS A 97 -36.47 2.94 13.75
N LEU A 98 -35.63 3.75 14.38
CA LEU A 98 -35.85 4.33 15.71
C LEU A 98 -36.13 5.82 15.56
N THR A 99 -36.66 6.45 16.62
CA THR A 99 -36.93 7.89 16.63
C THR A 99 -35.65 8.73 16.47
N THR A 100 -34.52 8.23 16.94
CA THR A 100 -33.21 8.91 16.94
C THR A 100 -32.23 8.35 15.90
N GLY A 101 -32.60 7.31 15.13
CA GLY A 101 -31.68 6.68 14.20
C GLY A 101 -32.23 5.42 13.53
N SER A 102 -31.37 4.61 12.93
CA SER A 102 -31.78 3.34 12.33
C SER A 102 -30.72 2.26 12.53
N LEU A 103 -31.16 1.05 12.87
CA LEU A 103 -30.32 -0.15 12.93
C LEU A 103 -30.47 -0.93 11.62
N LYS A 104 -29.35 -1.31 11.01
CA LYS A 104 -29.33 -2.04 9.74
C LYS A 104 -28.43 -3.25 9.87
N LEU A 105 -28.93 -4.43 9.54
CA LEU A 105 -28.10 -5.62 9.39
C LEU A 105 -27.72 -5.76 7.91
N ARG A 106 -26.41 -5.81 7.63
CA ARG A 106 -25.86 -5.96 6.28
C ARG A 106 -24.98 -7.19 6.21
N ASN A 107 -25.07 -7.91 5.10
CA ASN A 107 -24.14 -8.99 4.78
C ASN A 107 -22.97 -8.39 3.99
N ILE A 108 -21.74 -8.65 4.42
CA ILE A 108 -20.52 -8.26 3.70
C ILE A 108 -19.98 -9.53 3.02
N PRO A 109 -19.72 -9.51 1.69
CA PRO A 109 -19.20 -10.69 0.98
C PRO A 109 -17.74 -10.99 1.38
N ALA A 110 -17.32 -12.24 1.21
CA ALA A 110 -15.97 -12.69 1.55
C ALA A 110 -14.90 -12.12 0.60
N SER A 111 -13.73 -11.78 1.15
CA SER A 111 -12.55 -11.28 0.42
C SER A 111 -11.28 -12.04 0.86
N VAL A 112 -10.34 -12.28 -0.06
CA VAL A 112 -9.07 -12.98 0.21
C VAL A 112 -7.89 -12.04 -0.07
N LYS A 113 -7.01 -11.83 0.92
CA LYS A 113 -5.73 -11.14 0.78
C LYS A 113 -4.62 -12.17 0.68
N THR A 114 -3.70 -12.06 -0.28
CA THR A 114 -2.63 -13.06 -0.49
C THR A 114 -1.25 -12.45 -0.69
N ARG A 115 -0.23 -13.10 -0.10
CA ARG A 115 1.19 -12.76 -0.21
C ARG A 115 1.92 -13.90 -0.94
N SER A 116 2.35 -13.68 -2.18
CA SER A 116 3.01 -14.72 -3.00
C SER A 116 4.35 -15.15 -2.40
N SER A 117 4.48 -16.43 -2.02
CA SER A 117 5.70 -17.00 -1.40
C SER A 117 6.13 -18.29 -2.10
N ALA A 118 7.40 -18.68 -2.02
CA ALA A 118 7.91 -19.92 -2.63
C ALA A 118 7.11 -21.17 -2.18
N LYS A 119 6.78 -21.24 -0.89
CA LYS A 119 5.95 -22.31 -0.31
C LYS A 119 4.54 -22.36 -0.91
N PHE A 120 4.01 -21.21 -1.30
CA PHE A 120 2.69 -21.12 -1.92
C PHE A 120 2.71 -21.68 -3.35
N PHE A 121 3.79 -21.43 -4.12
CA PHE A 121 3.98 -22.07 -5.42
C PHE A 121 4.16 -23.58 -5.33
N GLU A 122 4.96 -24.06 -4.37
CA GLU A 122 5.11 -25.49 -4.12
C GLU A 122 3.76 -26.15 -3.81
N LYS A 123 2.93 -25.48 -3.00
CA LYS A 123 1.57 -25.94 -2.68
C LYS A 123 0.69 -26.03 -3.94
N ILE A 124 0.65 -24.98 -4.77
CA ILE A 124 -0.13 -24.97 -6.02
C ILE A 124 0.34 -26.08 -6.97
N LEU A 125 1.66 -26.22 -7.16
CA LEU A 125 2.24 -27.23 -8.05
C LEU A 125 1.98 -28.65 -7.55
N THR A 126 1.95 -28.85 -6.24
CA THR A 126 1.64 -30.14 -5.61
C THR A 126 0.16 -30.47 -5.75
N GLU A 127 -0.73 -29.53 -5.43
CA GLU A 127 -2.19 -29.71 -5.52
C GLU A 127 -2.66 -29.99 -6.95
N ASN A 128 -1.99 -29.44 -7.96
CA ASN A 128 -2.28 -29.71 -9.36
C ASN A 128 -1.49 -30.90 -9.94
N GLY A 129 -0.65 -31.59 -9.15
CA GLY A 129 0.12 -32.77 -9.58
C GLY A 129 1.23 -32.48 -10.60
N LEU A 130 1.69 -31.22 -10.70
CA LEU A 130 2.60 -30.75 -11.74
C LEU A 130 4.08 -30.70 -11.29
N LEU A 131 4.34 -30.83 -9.99
CA LEU A 131 5.68 -30.71 -9.41
C LEU A 131 6.70 -31.67 -10.05
N GLN A 132 6.35 -32.96 -10.19
CA GLN A 132 7.24 -33.97 -10.78
C GLN A 132 7.53 -33.73 -12.27
N ARG A 133 6.52 -33.25 -13.02
CA ARG A 133 6.68 -32.93 -14.45
C ARG A 133 7.59 -31.71 -14.63
N PHE A 134 7.45 -30.71 -13.76
CA PHE A 134 8.29 -29.53 -13.76
C PHE A 134 9.75 -29.87 -13.43
N SER A 135 10.00 -30.64 -12.37
CA SER A 135 11.37 -31.05 -12.01
C SER A 135 12.07 -31.84 -13.13
N ASN A 136 11.39 -32.81 -13.74
CA ASN A 136 11.94 -33.60 -14.85
C ASN A 136 12.25 -32.75 -16.09
N LEU A 137 11.42 -31.75 -16.37
CA LEU A 137 11.67 -30.80 -17.46
C LEU A 137 12.91 -29.94 -17.17
N VAL A 138 13.02 -29.42 -15.94
CA VAL A 138 14.17 -28.63 -15.50
C VAL A 138 15.47 -29.43 -15.65
N THR A 139 15.50 -30.69 -15.22
CA THR A 139 16.70 -31.54 -15.31
C THR A 139 17.14 -31.80 -16.75
N ARG A 140 16.20 -32.08 -17.66
CA ARG A 140 16.51 -32.30 -19.07
C ARG A 140 17.02 -31.03 -19.77
N LEU A 141 16.43 -29.89 -19.45
CA LEU A 141 16.83 -28.60 -20.01
C LEU A 141 18.17 -28.11 -19.43
N SER A 142 18.42 -28.34 -18.14
CA SER A 142 19.70 -28.00 -17.52
C SER A 142 20.88 -28.78 -18.09
N GLY A 143 20.65 -30.00 -18.60
CA GLY A 143 21.66 -30.81 -19.30
C GLY A 143 22.10 -30.26 -20.65
N VAL A 144 21.37 -29.27 -21.18
CA VAL A 144 21.70 -28.54 -22.42
C VAL A 144 21.95 -27.06 -22.10
N TYR A 145 22.38 -26.77 -20.87
CA TYR A 145 22.74 -25.44 -20.37
C TYR A 145 21.59 -24.41 -20.33
N LEU A 146 20.33 -24.86 -20.26
CA LEU A 146 19.17 -23.98 -20.17
C LEU A 146 18.69 -23.79 -18.72
N ARG A 147 18.38 -22.54 -18.33
CA ARG A 147 17.86 -22.16 -17.01
C ARG A 147 16.35 -21.91 -17.07
N VAL A 148 15.60 -22.47 -16.13
CA VAL A 148 14.13 -22.32 -16.02
C VAL A 148 13.80 -21.44 -14.80
N LYS A 149 12.97 -20.40 -15.00
CA LYS A 149 12.47 -19.49 -13.95
C LYS A 149 10.95 -19.54 -13.92
N LEU A 150 10.34 -19.65 -12.74
CA LEU A 150 8.90 -19.66 -12.57
C LEU A 150 8.43 -18.28 -12.09
N GLU A 151 7.60 -17.63 -12.89
CA GLU A 151 7.01 -16.34 -12.57
C GLU A 151 5.49 -16.42 -12.77
N LEU A 152 4.74 -15.65 -11.99
CA LEU A 152 3.32 -15.46 -12.22
C LEU A 152 3.16 -14.66 -13.51
N ASN A 153 2.45 -15.24 -14.47
CA ASN A 153 2.04 -14.50 -15.66
C ASN A 153 0.93 -13.51 -15.27
N LYS A 154 1.33 -12.29 -14.92
CA LYS A 154 0.42 -11.21 -14.50
C LYS A 154 -0.60 -10.86 -15.59
N GLU A 155 -0.25 -10.96 -16.87
CA GLU A 155 -1.15 -10.70 -17.99
C GLU A 155 -2.26 -11.75 -18.09
N GLN A 156 -1.94 -13.03 -17.89
CA GLN A 156 -2.95 -14.08 -17.83
C GLN A 156 -3.80 -14.03 -16.55
N ILE A 157 -3.22 -13.58 -15.44
CA ILE A 157 -3.97 -13.28 -14.21
C ILE A 157 -4.91 -12.07 -14.44
N LEU A 158 -4.48 -11.05 -15.21
CA LEU A 158 -5.32 -9.92 -15.62
C LEU A 158 -6.42 -10.34 -16.59
N ALA A 159 -6.14 -11.32 -17.47
CA ALA A 159 -7.07 -11.83 -18.47
C ALA A 159 -8.14 -12.77 -17.88
N GLU A 160 -7.79 -13.63 -16.92
CA GLU A 160 -8.71 -14.54 -16.21
C GLU A 160 -8.55 -14.45 -14.68
N PRO A 161 -8.95 -13.32 -14.07
CA PRO A 161 -8.70 -13.06 -12.65
C PRO A 161 -9.40 -14.08 -11.73
N LEU A 162 -10.54 -14.66 -12.15
CA LEU A 162 -11.32 -15.63 -11.35
C LEU A 162 -10.62 -16.99 -11.17
N LYS A 163 -9.97 -17.50 -12.22
CA LYS A 163 -9.22 -18.76 -12.13
C LYS A 163 -7.91 -18.56 -11.39
N ALA A 164 -7.27 -17.41 -11.58
CA ALA A 164 -6.06 -17.05 -10.85
C ALA A 164 -6.31 -16.91 -9.34
N ILE A 165 -7.45 -16.37 -8.91
CA ILE A 165 -7.81 -16.27 -7.50
C ILE A 165 -8.13 -17.64 -6.88
N GLN A 166 -8.93 -18.48 -7.56
CA GLN A 166 -9.33 -19.80 -7.05
C GLN A 166 -8.19 -20.80 -6.96
N LYS A 167 -7.22 -20.72 -7.87
CA LYS A 167 -6.08 -21.65 -7.89
C LYS A 167 -4.82 -21.09 -7.25
N ILE A 168 -4.60 -19.77 -7.29
CA ILE A 168 -3.29 -19.13 -7.06
C ILE A 168 -3.38 -17.81 -6.27
N GLY A 169 -4.55 -17.29 -5.86
CA GLY A 169 -4.68 -16.09 -5.01
C GLY A 169 -3.68 -14.93 -5.26
N VAL A 170 -3.92 -14.03 -6.23
CA VAL A 170 -3.02 -12.91 -6.60
C VAL A 170 -3.80 -11.59 -6.78
N GLU A 171 -3.17 -10.42 -6.54
CA GLU A 171 -3.70 -9.04 -6.73
C GLU A 171 -2.91 -8.26 -7.85
N LEU A 172 -3.51 -7.28 -8.57
CA LEU A 172 -3.00 -6.73 -9.87
C LEU A 172 -3.02 -5.18 -10.04
N ASN A 173 -2.05 -4.61 -10.80
CA ASN A 173 -1.80 -3.16 -11.09
C ASN A 173 -1.21 -2.88 -12.53
N GLU A 174 -1.29 -1.66 -13.11
CA GLU A 174 -1.00 -1.27 -14.55
C GLU A 174 0.36 -0.49 -14.84
N GLU A 175 0.83 -0.33 -16.11
CA GLU A 175 2.23 0.04 -16.56
C GLU A 175 2.60 1.54 -16.93
N SER A 176 3.85 2.02 -16.66
CA SER A 176 4.46 3.33 -17.12
C SER A 176 6.02 3.50 -16.92
N GLU A 177 6.74 4.34 -17.72
CA GLU A 177 8.21 4.63 -17.64
C GLU A 177 8.61 5.91 -16.85
N ARG A 178 9.76 5.90 -16.13
CA ARG A 178 10.22 6.99 -15.21
C ARG A 178 11.75 7.18 -15.11
N LEU A 179 12.21 8.44 -15.07
CA LEU A 179 13.61 8.87 -14.80
C LEU A 179 13.85 9.07 -13.29
N TYR A 180 15.01 8.62 -12.77
CA TYR A 180 15.40 8.74 -11.36
C TYR A 180 16.74 9.48 -11.20
N ILE A 181 16.82 10.44 -10.27
CA ILE A 181 18.02 11.25 -9.96
C ILE A 181 18.27 11.17 -8.45
N SER A 182 19.46 10.73 -8.04
CA SER A 182 19.83 10.56 -6.63
C SER A 182 21.12 11.34 -6.29
N PRO A 183 21.06 12.45 -5.53
CA PRO A 183 22.23 13.18 -5.06
C PRO A 183 23.03 12.40 -4.01
N SER A 184 24.34 12.68 -3.87
CA SER A 184 25.23 12.00 -2.91
C SER A 184 24.85 12.31 -1.45
N GLU A 185 24.57 11.28 -0.66
CA GLU A 185 24.33 11.38 0.80
C GLU A 185 25.57 10.88 1.56
N THR A 186 25.89 11.50 2.69
CA THR A 186 26.96 11.02 3.57
C THR A 186 26.35 9.97 4.50
N ASP A 187 26.55 8.70 4.19
CA ASP A 187 26.17 7.60 5.07
C ASP A 187 27.11 7.62 6.28
N VAL A 188 26.62 8.09 7.42
CA VAL A 188 27.35 7.98 8.69
C VAL A 188 27.08 6.59 9.24
N GLU A 189 28.00 5.67 9.00
CA GLU A 189 28.01 4.36 9.65
C GLU A 189 28.39 4.53 11.13
N ILE A 190 27.48 4.20 12.04
CA ILE A 190 27.71 4.25 13.49
C ILE A 190 27.96 2.81 13.97
N GLU A 191 29.17 2.54 14.44
CA GLU A 191 29.54 1.27 15.10
C GLU A 191 29.03 1.28 16.56
N ALA A 192 28.12 0.36 16.90
CA ALA A 192 27.60 0.23 18.25
C ALA A 192 28.58 -0.61 19.12
N ILE A 193 29.38 0.06 19.95
CA ILE A 193 30.14 -0.60 21.02
C ILE A 193 29.24 -0.71 22.25
N GLY A 194 28.84 -1.92 22.61
CA GLY A 194 28.03 -2.19 23.79
C GLY A 194 28.89 -2.38 25.04
N ASP A 195 29.02 -1.34 25.86
CA ASP A 195 29.45 -1.51 27.25
C ASP A 195 28.22 -1.70 28.14
N ALA A 196 27.99 -2.95 28.54
CA ALA A 196 27.08 -3.29 29.61
C ALA A 196 27.86 -3.21 30.94
N ALA A 197 27.46 -2.29 31.82
CA ALA A 197 27.77 -2.30 33.24
C ALA A 197 26.47 -2.48 34.02
#